data_AF-A0A9E5M1A5-F1
#
_entry.id   AF-A0A9E5M1A5-F1
#
_cell.length_a   1.000
_cell.length_b   1.000
_cell.length_c   1.000
_cell.angle_alpha   90.00
_cell.angle_beta   90.00
_cell.angle_gamma   90.00
#
_symmetry.space_group_name_H-M   'P 1'
#
loop_
_entity.id
_entity.type
_entity.pdbx_description
1 polymer ?
#
loop_
_entity_poly.entity_id
_entity_poly.type
_entity_poly.pdbx_seq_one_letter_code
_entity_poly.pdbx_strand_id
1 'polypeptide(L)'
;MAKKTAPAPSPLTFDLPVSLLNKIETQRKKLGLASTSEVVRYALGEFNLSKFEAGTEERRQISVRLAAVDKASLVKVAKKQKVSLGEILRAALEALPEKKVSDKKNFDKKGAAKKSKK
;
A
#
# COMPACT_ATOMS: atom_id res chain seq x y z
N MET A 1 6.85 0.36 -51.79
CA MET A 1 7.00 1.00 -50.46
C MET A 1 6.15 0.22 -49.46
N ALA A 2 6.77 -0.46 -48.49
CA ALA A 2 6.03 -1.23 -47.49
C ALA A 2 5.40 -0.29 -46.46
N LYS A 3 4.06 -0.24 -46.42
CA LYS A 3 3.32 0.44 -45.35
C LYS A 3 3.58 -0.32 -44.06
N LYS A 4 4.33 0.24 -43.12
CA LYS A 4 4.45 -0.29 -41.76
C LYS A 4 3.06 -0.18 -41.11
N THR A 5 2.34 -1.29 -41.06
CA THR A 5 1.07 -1.41 -40.33
C THR A 5 1.34 -1.16 -38.85
N ALA A 6 0.53 -0.31 -38.21
CA ALA A 6 0.64 -0.09 -36.78
C ALA A 6 0.46 -1.44 -36.04
N PRO A 7 1.29 -1.74 -35.03
CA PRO A 7 1.15 -2.97 -34.26
C PRO A 7 -0.23 -3.04 -33.61
N ALA A 8 -0.83 -4.23 -33.63
CA ALA A 8 -2.15 -4.47 -33.03
C ALA A 8 -2.14 -4.17 -31.52
N PRO A 9 -3.26 -3.72 -30.93
CA PRO A 9 -3.34 -3.48 -29.50
C PRO A 9 -3.12 -4.79 -28.73
N SER A 10 -2.16 -4.79 -27.81
CA SER A 10 -1.87 -5.92 -26.92
C SER A 10 -2.65 -5.78 -25.60
N PRO A 11 -3.15 -6.89 -25.02
CA PRO A 11 -3.85 -6.86 -23.75
C PRO A 11 -2.89 -6.46 -22.62
N LEU A 12 -3.36 -5.58 -21.73
CA LEU A 12 -2.67 -5.17 -20.51
C LEU A 12 -3.59 -5.44 -19.31
N THR A 13 -3.09 -6.18 -18.33
CA THR A 13 -3.83 -6.53 -17.11
C THR A 13 -3.18 -5.88 -15.90
N PHE A 14 -3.99 -5.23 -15.06
CA PHE A 14 -3.56 -4.60 -13.82
C PHE A 14 -4.73 -4.60 -12.83
N ASP A 15 -4.40 -4.51 -11.54
CA ASP A 15 -5.38 -4.47 -10.46
C ASP A 15 -5.88 -3.03 -10.22
N LEU A 16 -7.15 -2.89 -9.87
CA LEU A 16 -7.78 -1.61 -9.57
C LEU A 16 -8.70 -1.71 -8.35
N PRO A 17 -8.63 -0.75 -7.40
CA PRO A 17 -9.62 -0.66 -6.35
C PRO A 17 -11.01 -0.37 -6.93
N VAL A 18 -12.05 -0.95 -6.32
CA VAL A 18 -13.47 -0.81 -6.76
C VAL A 18 -13.89 0.65 -6.89
N SER A 19 -13.36 1.52 -6.02
CA SER A 19 -13.60 2.97 -6.07
C SER A 19 -13.17 3.61 -7.40
N LEU A 20 -12.09 3.11 -8.02
CA LEU A 20 -11.64 3.58 -9.33
C LEU A 20 -12.46 2.98 -10.47
N LEU A 21 -12.96 1.74 -10.35
CA LEU A 21 -13.87 1.14 -11.35
C LEU A 21 -15.13 2.00 -11.52
N ASN A 22 -15.75 2.43 -10.41
CA ASN A 22 -16.92 3.31 -10.46
C ASN A 22 -16.63 4.67 -11.14
N LYS A 23 -15.44 5.22 -10.89
CA LYS A 23 -14.99 6.46 -11.57
C LYS A 23 -14.84 6.24 -13.07
N ILE A 24 -14.26 5.13 -13.49
CA ILE A 24 -14.11 4.77 -14.91
C ILE A 24 -15.48 4.71 -15.60
N GLU A 25 -16.46 4.04 -14.99
CA GLU A 25 -17.80 3.94 -15.59
C GLU A 25 -18.52 5.30 -15.70
N THR A 26 -18.35 6.15 -14.68
CA THR A 26 -18.93 7.49 -14.68
C THR A 26 -18.29 8.35 -15.79
N GLN A 27 -16.97 8.31 -15.94
CA GLN A 27 -16.28 9.02 -17.01
C GLN A 27 -16.62 8.45 -18.38
N ARG A 28 -16.77 7.13 -18.52
CA ARG A 28 -17.22 6.49 -19.77
C ARG A 28 -18.53 7.09 -20.25
N LYS A 29 -19.53 7.15 -19.37
CA LYS A 29 -20.85 7.71 -19.68
C LYS A 29 -20.78 9.22 -19.97
N LYS A 30 -20.02 9.97 -19.16
CA LYS A 30 -19.89 11.42 -19.29
C LYS A 30 -19.22 11.83 -20.61
N LEU A 31 -18.20 11.10 -21.03
CA LEU A 31 -17.43 11.36 -22.25
C LEU A 31 -18.02 10.65 -23.50
N GLY A 32 -19.07 9.85 -23.34
CA GLY A 32 -19.69 9.11 -24.44
C GLY A 32 -18.81 8.01 -25.04
N LEU A 33 -17.86 7.48 -24.27
CA LEU A 33 -16.89 6.48 -24.74
C LEU A 33 -17.51 5.08 -24.78
N ALA A 34 -17.10 4.28 -25.76
CA ALA A 34 -17.71 2.98 -26.03
C ALA A 34 -17.24 1.88 -25.05
N SER A 35 -16.03 2.01 -24.48
CA SER A 35 -15.45 0.97 -23.63
C SER A 35 -14.55 1.51 -22.54
N THR A 36 -14.30 0.68 -21.52
CA THR A 36 -13.29 0.96 -20.48
C THR A 36 -11.90 1.20 -21.08
N SER A 37 -11.54 0.44 -22.12
CA SER A 37 -10.26 0.60 -22.81
C SER A 37 -10.10 1.96 -23.50
N GLU A 38 -11.20 2.59 -23.92
CA GLU A 38 -11.17 3.96 -24.44
C GLU A 38 -11.01 4.99 -23.32
N VAL A 39 -11.66 4.78 -22.16
CA VAL A 39 -11.47 5.65 -21.00
C VAL A 39 -10.01 5.65 -20.54
N VAL A 40 -9.38 4.47 -20.48
CA VAL A 40 -7.96 4.35 -20.12
C VAL A 40 -7.07 5.04 -21.15
N ARG A 41 -7.34 4.88 -22.45
CA ARG A 41 -6.59 5.58 -23.51
C ARG A 41 -6.75 7.09 -23.43
N TYR A 42 -7.97 7.58 -23.22
CA TYR A 42 -8.26 9.00 -23.02
C TYR A 42 -7.50 9.54 -21.80
N ALA A 43 -7.59 8.84 -20.66
CA ALA A 43 -6.88 9.22 -19.44
C ALA A 43 -5.36 9.30 -19.63
N LEU A 44 -4.76 8.33 -20.35
CA LEU A 44 -3.34 8.35 -20.67
C LEU A 44 -2.94 9.48 -21.63
N GLY A 45 -3.83 9.88 -22.55
CA GLY A 45 -3.60 11.02 -23.43
C GLY A 45 -3.56 12.36 -22.69
N GLU A 46 -4.40 12.51 -21.67
CA GLU A 46 -4.43 13.70 -20.80
C GLU A 46 -3.35 13.67 -19.71
N PHE A 47 -2.81 12.49 -19.40
CA PHE A 47 -1.88 12.31 -18.29
C PHE A 47 -0.45 12.67 -18.69
N ASN A 48 0.18 13.55 -17.91
CA ASN A 48 1.58 13.92 -18.14
C ASN A 48 2.53 12.85 -17.57
N LEU A 49 2.83 11.85 -18.39
CA LEU A 49 3.77 10.78 -18.04
C LEU A 49 5.17 11.29 -17.70
N SER A 50 5.63 12.39 -18.32
CA SER A 50 6.95 12.96 -18.05
C SER A 50 7.07 13.57 -16.65
N LYS A 51 5.94 13.92 -16.03
CA LYS A 51 5.87 14.41 -14.63
C LYS A 51 5.42 13.32 -13.66
N PHE A 52 5.23 12.09 -14.13
CA PHE A 52 4.85 11.01 -13.25
C PHE A 52 6.05 10.57 -12.42
N GLU A 53 6.04 10.97 -11.16
CA GLU A 53 6.87 10.36 -10.14
C GLU A 53 6.03 9.33 -9.40
N ALA A 54 6.47 8.08 -9.44
CA ALA A 54 5.86 7.06 -8.61
C ALA A 54 5.99 7.51 -7.15
N GLY A 55 4.87 7.66 -6.45
CA GLY A 55 4.80 7.88 -5.01
C GLY A 55 5.27 6.66 -4.20
N THR A 56 6.32 5.99 -4.68
CA THR A 56 7.06 4.99 -3.93
C THR A 56 7.91 5.73 -2.91
N GLU A 57 7.31 6.02 -1.76
CA GLU A 57 8.12 6.10 -0.54
C GLU A 57 9.00 4.84 -0.50
N GLU A 58 10.31 5.03 -0.33
CA GLU A 58 11.28 3.94 -0.32
C GLU A 58 10.94 2.99 0.85
N ARG A 59 10.31 1.85 0.55
CA ARG A 59 9.92 0.88 1.57
C ARG A 59 11.12 0.00 1.92
N ARG A 60 11.58 0.10 3.16
CA ARG A 60 12.60 -0.79 3.71
C ARG A 60 11.96 -1.88 4.57
N GLN A 61 12.39 -3.12 4.37
CA GLN A 61 12.00 -4.21 5.23
C GLN A 61 12.83 -4.15 6.52
N ILE A 62 12.16 -4.05 7.66
CA ILE A 62 12.79 -4.07 8.98
C ILE A 62 12.32 -5.30 9.76
N SER A 63 13.21 -5.85 10.59
CA SER A 63 12.87 -6.91 11.55
C SER A 63 12.74 -6.33 12.95
N VAL A 64 11.56 -6.47 13.55
CA VAL A 64 11.29 -6.05 14.94
C VAL A 64 10.96 -7.25 15.81
N ARG A 65 11.34 -7.19 17.09
CA ARG A 65 10.97 -8.20 18.08
C ARG A 65 9.70 -7.75 18.80
N LEU A 66 8.69 -8.59 18.78
CA LEU A 66 7.43 -8.43 19.52
C LEU A 66 7.33 -9.54 20.56
N ALA A 67 6.65 -9.28 21.68
CA ALA A 67 6.34 -10.35 22.62
C ALA A 67 5.44 -11.40 21.94
N ALA A 68 5.58 -12.67 22.35
CA ALA A 68 4.86 -13.78 21.71
C ALA A 68 3.33 -13.59 21.76
N VAL A 69 2.82 -13.03 22.86
CA VAL A 69 1.40 -12.74 23.06
C VAL A 69 0.91 -11.69 22.07
N ASP A 70 1.66 -10.60 21.88
CA ASP A 70 1.30 -9.51 20.97
C ASP A 70 1.30 -9.98 19.52
N LYS A 71 2.33 -10.75 19.12
CA LYS A 71 2.40 -11.35 17.79
C LYS A 71 1.21 -12.27 17.53
N ALA A 72 0.83 -13.11 18.50
CA ALA A 72 -0.30 -14.03 18.35
C ALA A 72 -1.63 -13.28 18.17
N SER A 73 -1.84 -12.21 18.93
CA SER A 73 -3.02 -11.34 18.80
C SER A 73 -3.06 -10.65 17.43
N LEU A 74 -1.93 -10.12 16.96
CA LEU A 74 -1.80 -9.52 15.63
C LEU A 74 -2.16 -10.50 14.50
N VAL A 75 -1.68 -11.74 14.58
CA VAL A 75 -2.01 -12.79 13.59
C VAL A 75 -3.51 -13.12 13.60
N LYS A 76 -4.15 -13.15 14.76
CA LYS A 76 -5.61 -13.38 14.86
C LYS A 76 -6.40 -12.25 14.19
N VAL A 77 -6.01 -10.99 14.42
CA VAL A 77 -6.66 -9.82 13.81
C VAL A 77 -6.46 -9.80 12.29
N ALA A 78 -5.24 -10.03 11.81
CA ALA A 78 -4.92 -10.11 10.38
C ALA A 78 -5.78 -11.15 9.65
N LYS A 79 -5.90 -12.36 10.22
CA LYS A 79 -6.77 -13.41 9.67
C LYS A 79 -8.25 -13.02 9.68
N LYS A 80 -8.74 -12.44 10.78
CA LYS A 80 -10.14 -12.01 10.91
C LYS A 80 -10.52 -10.94 9.89
N GLN A 81 -9.63 -9.99 9.64
CA GLN A 81 -9.86 -8.86 8.73
C GLN A 81 -9.39 -9.14 7.29
N LYS A 82 -8.79 -10.31 7.02
CA LYS A 82 -8.20 -10.68 5.72
C LYS A 82 -7.16 -9.69 5.20
N VAL A 83 -6.42 -9.05 6.10
CA VAL A 83 -5.34 -8.10 5.78
C VAL A 83 -3.98 -8.67 6.14
N SER A 84 -2.91 -8.11 5.57
CA SER A 84 -1.56 -8.52 5.91
C SER A 84 -1.14 -7.96 7.28
N LEU A 85 -0.26 -8.67 7.99
CA LEU A 85 0.33 -8.16 9.24
C LEU A 85 1.03 -6.81 9.03
N GLY A 86 1.72 -6.65 7.90
CA GLY A 86 2.45 -5.43 7.57
C GLY A 86 1.54 -4.23 7.30
N GLU A 87 0.28 -4.46 6.94
CA GLU A 87 -0.71 -3.40 6.75
C GLU A 87 -1.25 -2.89 8.09
N ILE A 88 -1.53 -3.81 9.02
CA ILE A 88 -1.88 -3.45 10.41
C ILE A 88 -0.74 -2.67 11.07
N LEU A 89 0.51 -3.15 10.91
CA LEU A 89 1.68 -2.49 11.49
C LEU A 89 1.91 -1.10 10.88
N ARG A 90 1.70 -0.92 9.57
CA ARG A 90 1.80 0.41 8.93
C ARG A 90 0.73 1.36 9.46
N ALA A 91 -0.53 0.95 9.48
CA ALA A 91 -1.62 1.77 10.02
C ALA A 91 -1.38 2.16 11.49
N ALA A 92 -0.84 1.25 12.30
CA ALA A 92 -0.50 1.54 13.69
C ALA A 92 0.65 2.55 13.84
N LEU A 93 1.64 2.51 12.95
CA LEU A 93 2.75 3.46 12.93
C LEU A 93 2.31 4.84 12.40
N GLU A 94 1.44 4.90 11.40
CA GLU A 94 0.86 6.14 10.86
C GLU A 94 -0.04 6.85 11.88
N ALA A 95 -0.70 6.09 12.77
CA ALA A 95 -1.54 6.64 13.83
C ALA A 95 -0.75 7.22 15.03
N LEU A 96 0.58 7.18 15.02
CA LEU A 96 1.39 7.76 16.08
C LEU A 96 1.28 9.30 16.04
N PRO A 97 1.05 9.97 17.19
CA PRO A 97 1.01 11.43 17.22
C PRO A 97 2.40 12.01 16.96
N GLU A 98 2.51 13.03 16.10
CA GLU A 98 3.77 13.72 15.76
C GLU A 98 4.38 14.55 16.91
N LYS A 99 3.83 14.42 18.13
CA LYS A 99 4.25 15.23 19.27
C LYS A 99 5.63 14.77 19.74
N LYS A 100 6.61 15.68 19.68
CA LYS A 100 7.96 15.50 20.26
C LYS A 100 7.83 14.93 21.67
N VAL A 101 8.37 13.73 21.86
CA VAL A 101 8.34 13.03 23.15
C VAL A 101 9.34 13.68 24.09
N SER A 102 8.93 14.74 24.79
CA SER A 102 9.50 15.06 26.10
C SER A 102 8.76 14.24 27.15
N ASP A 103 8.99 12.94 27.18
CA ASP A 103 8.85 12.10 28.39
C ASP A 103 9.18 10.64 28.05
N LYS A 104 10.38 10.22 28.47
CA LYS A 104 10.75 8.80 28.52
C LYS A 104 9.89 8.12 29.56
N LYS A 105 8.72 7.63 29.16
CA LYS A 105 7.95 6.69 29.98
C LYS A 105 8.57 5.30 29.83
N ASN A 106 9.28 4.89 30.88
CA ASN A 106 9.84 3.56 31.10
C ASN A 106 8.96 2.46 30.49
N PHE A 107 9.46 1.78 29.47
CA PHE A 107 9.03 0.42 29.15
C PHE A 107 9.82 -0.51 30.07
N ASP A 108 9.11 -1.14 31.00
CA ASP A 108 9.57 -2.02 32.06
C ASP A 108 10.89 -2.76 31.80
N LYS A 109 11.93 -2.36 32.55
CA LYS A 109 12.97 -3.28 33.01
C LYS A 109 12.34 -4.28 33.97
N LYS A 110 11.95 -5.45 33.48
CA LYS A 110 11.75 -6.62 34.34
C LYS A 110 12.47 -7.83 33.75
N GLY A 111 13.70 -8.03 34.21
CA GLY A 111 14.52 -9.18 33.82
C GLY A 111 16.01 -9.05 34.14
N ALA A 112 16.38 -8.59 35.34
CA ALA A 112 17.76 -8.65 35.80
C ALA A 112 17.82 -9.08 37.27
N ALA A 113 17.53 -10.35 37.53
CA ALA A 113 17.98 -11.02 38.74
C ALA A 113 19.19 -11.89 38.38
N LYS A 114 20.35 -11.41 38.80
CA LYS A 114 21.68 -12.00 38.66
C LYS A 114 21.69 -13.42 39.23
N LYS A 115 22.10 -14.43 38.47
CA LYS A 115 22.73 -15.62 39.05
C LYS A 115 24.22 -15.34 39.19
N SER A 116 24.59 -14.90 40.38
CA SER A 116 25.97 -14.86 40.85
C SER A 116 26.47 -16.30 41.05
N LYS A 117 27.64 -16.61 40.48
CA LYS A 117 28.45 -17.77 40.84
C LYS A 117 28.74 -17.76 42.35
N LYS A 118 28.62 -18.92 42.98
CA LYS A 118 29.62 -19.41 43.93
C LYS A 118 29.68 -20.93 43.81
#